data_AF-A0A8T1MG22-F1
#
_entry.id   AF-A0A8T1MG22-F1
#
_cell.length_a   1.000
_cell.length_b   1.000
_cell.length_c   1.000
_cell.angle_alpha   90.00
_cell.angle_beta   90.00
_cell.angle_gamma   90.00
#
_symmetry.space_group_name_H-M   'P 1'
#
loop_
_entity.id
_entity.type
_entity.pdbx_description
1 polymer ?
#
loop_
_entity_poly.entity_id
_entity_poly.type
_entity_poly.pdbx_seq_one_letter_code
_entity_poly.pdbx_strand_id
1 'polypeptide(L)'
;MSDDEIDKLVVEHLTTLSQILALYHHLEDSLALGRFQLAKTRHNLPGNGSRISSTAYNLHEMSTRGATLRIMTCTNEASGDGDETTSKAMPQFQVVDDLLVDGVHMDPTADPIRWFAGVLVPASLRRAQASFRRSIHLSINLANLRTKLEASSQRLRILINARGNQKSDDADLLNLRAK
;
A
#
# COMPACT_ATOMS: atom_id res chain seq x y z
N MET A 1 31.88 -13.64 -2.30
CA MET A 1 30.76 -12.66 -2.21
C MET A 1 31.32 -11.39 -1.62
N SER A 2 31.16 -10.23 -2.26
CA SER A 2 31.77 -8.99 -1.76
C SER A 2 30.92 -8.38 -0.66
N ASP A 3 31.56 -7.97 0.44
CA ASP A 3 30.91 -7.21 1.53
C ASP A 3 30.15 -5.98 0.98
N ASP A 4 30.62 -5.40 -0.13
CA ASP A 4 29.96 -4.30 -0.85
C ASP A 4 28.50 -4.61 -1.25
N GLU A 5 28.18 -5.85 -1.60
CA GLU A 5 26.81 -6.24 -1.96
C GLU A 5 25.90 -6.24 -0.72
N ILE A 6 26.42 -6.71 0.41
CA ILE A 6 25.70 -6.70 1.69
C ILE A 6 25.46 -5.27 2.13
N ASP A 7 26.50 -4.42 2.10
CA ASP A 7 26.41 -3.02 2.49
C ASP A 7 25.39 -2.25 1.64
N LYS A 8 25.41 -2.44 0.32
CA LYS A 8 24.43 -1.84 -0.58
C LYS A 8 23.01 -2.28 -0.24
N LEU A 9 22.80 -3.57 0.04
CA LEU A 9 21.49 -4.11 0.36
C LEU A 9 21.00 -3.63 1.74
N VAL A 10 21.90 -3.45 2.71
CA VAL A 10 21.58 -2.86 4.02
C VAL A 10 21.13 -1.41 3.85
N VAL A 11 21.85 -0.61 3.06
CA VAL A 11 21.47 0.78 2.77
C VAL A 11 20.09 0.85 2.11
N GLU A 12 19.80 -0.03 1.15
CA GLU A 12 18.48 -0.12 0.53
C GLU A 12 17.38 -0.52 1.53
N HIS A 13 17.66 -1.49 2.39
CA HIS A 13 16.74 -1.94 3.44
C HIS A 13 16.38 -0.81 4.41
N LEU A 14 17.40 -0.10 4.93
CA LEU A 14 17.22 1.04 5.83
C LEU A 14 16.48 2.21 5.16
N THR A 15 16.79 2.47 3.89
CA THR A 15 16.07 3.49 3.10
C THR A 15 14.59 3.12 2.94
N THR A 16 14.31 1.85 2.66
CA THR A 16 12.94 1.33 2.54
C THR A 16 12.18 1.44 3.87
N LEU A 17 12.82 1.14 5.00
CA LEU A 17 12.24 1.35 6.34
C LEU A 17 11.91 2.82 6.60
N SER A 18 12.84 3.73 6.28
CA SER A 18 12.62 5.17 6.44
C SER A 18 11.42 5.66 5.64
N GLN A 19 11.29 5.21 4.38
CA GLN A 19 10.13 5.53 3.52
C GLN A 19 8.81 5.00 4.10
N ILE A 20 8.81 3.78 4.66
CA ILE A 20 7.63 3.21 5.32
C ILE A 20 7.19 4.08 6.50
N LEU A 21 8.12 4.49 7.37
CA LEU A 21 7.81 5.34 8.52
C LEU A 21 7.22 6.70 8.10
N ALA A 22 7.81 7.34 7.08
CA ALA A 22 7.29 8.59 6.55
C ALA A 22 5.85 8.43 5.99
N LEU A 23 5.58 7.33 5.27
CA LEU A 23 4.23 7.05 4.77
C LEU A 23 3.21 6.75 5.87
N TYR A 24 3.62 6.13 6.98
CA TYR A 24 2.73 5.93 8.14
C TYR A 24 2.24 7.27 8.70
N HIS A 25 3.14 8.23 8.89
CA HIS A 25 2.73 9.56 9.36
C HIS A 25 1.78 10.24 8.39
N HIS A 26 2.05 10.20 7.09
CA HIS A 26 1.13 10.75 6.09
C HIS A 26 -0.22 10.03 6.06
N LEU A 27 -0.25 8.72 6.31
CA LEU A 27 -1.48 7.95 6.39
C LEU A 27 -2.29 8.36 7.63
N GLU A 28 -1.64 8.52 8.77
CA GLU A 28 -2.27 8.98 10.02
C GLU A 28 -2.87 10.38 9.86
N ASP A 29 -2.12 11.33 9.31
CA ASP A 29 -2.59 12.69 9.03
C ASP A 29 -3.79 12.70 8.10
N SER A 30 -3.70 11.92 7.02
CA SER A 30 -4.76 11.75 6.02
C SER A 30 -6.04 11.19 6.63
N LEU A 31 -5.91 10.16 7.46
CA LEU A 31 -7.03 9.54 8.16
C LEU A 31 -7.64 10.46 9.23
N ALA A 32 -6.80 11.16 9.99
CA ALA A 32 -7.24 12.12 11.01
C ALA A 32 -8.03 13.27 10.38
N LEU A 33 -7.52 13.85 9.29
CA LEU A 33 -8.21 14.90 8.54
C LEU A 33 -9.54 14.39 7.95
N GLY A 34 -9.55 13.18 7.38
CA GLY A 34 -10.77 12.57 6.85
C GLY A 34 -11.85 12.39 7.90
N ARG A 35 -11.49 11.85 9.07
CA ARG A 35 -12.42 11.69 10.21
C ARG A 35 -12.91 13.03 10.75
N PHE A 36 -12.03 14.02 10.87
CA PHE A 36 -12.40 15.35 11.32
C PHE A 36 -13.40 16.03 10.37
N GLN A 37 -13.14 16.00 9.05
CA GLN A 37 -14.04 16.58 8.06
C GLN A 37 -15.38 15.86 8.00
N LEU A 38 -15.39 14.53 8.20
CA LEU A 38 -16.62 13.74 8.30
C LEU A 38 -17.42 14.13 9.55
N ALA A 39 -16.77 14.24 10.71
CA ALA A 39 -17.41 14.68 11.95
C ALA A 39 -17.97 16.11 11.82
N LYS A 40 -17.20 17.03 11.23
CA LYS A 40 -17.64 18.39 10.90
C LYS A 40 -18.88 18.38 10.01
N THR A 41 -18.93 17.49 9.02
CA THR A 41 -20.11 17.34 8.15
C THR A 41 -21.32 16.89 8.95
N ARG A 42 -21.19 15.84 9.78
CA ARG A 42 -22.30 15.32 10.60
C ARG A 42 -22.84 16.34 11.58
N HIS A 43 -21.96 17.14 12.19
CA HIS A 43 -22.35 18.19 13.13
C HIS A 43 -23.11 19.34 12.44
N ASN A 44 -22.65 19.74 11.25
CA ASN A 44 -23.22 20.87 10.52
C ASN A 44 -24.48 20.51 9.71
N LEU A 45 -24.92 19.25 9.70
CA LEU A 45 -26.11 18.81 8.96
C LEU A 45 -27.30 18.68 9.94
N PRO A 46 -28.21 19.68 10.03
CA PRO A 46 -29.34 19.64 10.96
C PRO A 46 -30.31 18.53 10.54
N GLY A 47 -30.83 17.75 11.50
CA GLY A 47 -31.85 16.71 11.28
C GLY A 47 -31.41 15.47 10.48
N ASN A 48 -30.33 15.57 9.69
CA ASN A 48 -29.88 14.55 8.74
C ASN A 48 -28.47 14.00 9.03
N GLY A 49 -27.83 14.36 10.15
CA GLY A 49 -26.52 13.81 10.53
C GLY A 49 -26.48 12.27 10.60
N SER A 50 -27.62 11.63 10.88
CA SER A 50 -27.82 10.17 10.88
C SER A 50 -27.82 9.53 9.48
N ARG A 51 -27.94 10.33 8.40
CA ARG A 51 -27.93 9.84 7.01
C ARG A 51 -26.52 9.57 6.50
N ILE A 52 -25.47 10.10 7.14
CA ILE A 52 -24.09 9.75 6.77
C ILE A 52 -23.67 8.51 7.57
N SER A 53 -24.31 7.40 7.24
CA SER A 53 -24.12 6.10 7.87
C SER A 53 -24.32 4.99 6.83
N SER A 54 -24.01 3.76 7.22
CA SER A 54 -24.16 2.59 6.34
C SER A 54 -25.60 2.31 5.92
N THR A 55 -26.60 2.86 6.60
CA THR A 55 -28.01 2.67 6.23
C THR A 55 -28.44 3.51 5.04
N ALA A 56 -27.66 4.53 4.65
CA ALA A 56 -27.95 5.39 3.51
C ALA A 56 -27.33 4.89 2.19
N TYR A 57 -26.66 3.74 2.19
CA TYR A 57 -26.17 3.14 0.95
C TYR A 57 -27.34 2.80 0.02
N ASN A 58 -27.22 3.16 -1.25
CA ASN A 58 -28.12 2.64 -2.27
C ASN A 58 -27.67 1.21 -2.63
N LEU A 59 -28.26 0.21 -1.96
CA LEU A 59 -27.90 -1.20 -2.17
C LEU A 59 -28.09 -1.65 -3.62
N HIS A 60 -29.09 -1.12 -4.32
CA HIS A 60 -29.36 -1.46 -5.71
C HIS A 60 -28.25 -0.96 -6.65
N GLU A 61 -27.86 0.31 -6.51
CA GLU A 61 -26.75 0.86 -7.29
C GLU A 61 -25.39 0.27 -6.86
N MET A 62 -25.17 -0.01 -5.58
CA MET A 62 -23.96 -0.71 -5.12
C MET A 62 -23.85 -2.11 -5.71
N SER A 63 -24.95 -2.87 -5.77
CA SER A 63 -24.97 -4.22 -6.31
C SER A 63 -24.64 -4.26 -7.80
N THR A 64 -25.10 -3.25 -8.56
CA THR A 64 -24.90 -3.18 -10.01
C THR A 64 -23.54 -2.59 -10.42
N ARG A 65 -23.03 -1.60 -9.66
CA ARG A 65 -21.79 -0.89 -10.02
C ARG A 65 -20.54 -1.39 -9.29
N GLY A 66 -20.73 -2.08 -8.16
CA GLY A 66 -19.62 -2.55 -7.34
C GLY A 66 -18.85 -1.42 -6.64
N ALA A 67 -17.63 -1.71 -6.22
CA ALA A 67 -16.77 -0.76 -5.53
C ALA A 67 -16.16 0.25 -6.52
N THR A 68 -16.24 1.54 -6.21
CA THR A 68 -15.64 2.63 -7.01
C THR A 68 -14.12 2.65 -7.01
N LEU A 69 -13.50 1.96 -6.05
CA LEU A 69 -12.07 1.83 -5.94
C LEU A 69 -11.75 0.36 -5.69
N ARG A 70 -10.90 -0.22 -6.53
CA ARG A 70 -10.49 -1.62 -6.49
C ARG A 70 -8.98 -1.73 -6.39
N ILE A 71 -8.51 -2.81 -5.78
CA ILE A 71 -7.08 -3.10 -5.65
C ILE A 71 -6.81 -4.37 -6.45
N MET A 72 -5.90 -4.26 -7.41
CA MET A 72 -5.44 -5.38 -8.21
C MET A 72 -4.06 -5.81 -7.73
N THR A 73 -3.85 -7.12 -7.64
CA THR A 73 -2.53 -7.70 -7.37
C THR A 73 -1.89 -8.10 -8.69
N CYS A 74 -0.76 -7.51 -8.99
CA CYS A 74 0.11 -7.88 -10.10
C CYS A 74 1.31 -8.64 -9.53
N THR A 75 1.64 -9.79 -10.12
CA THR A 75 2.92 -10.46 -9.85
C THR A 75 3.93 -9.96 -10.86
N ASN A 76 4.99 -9.31 -10.41
CA ASN A 76 6.11 -9.02 -11.31
C ASN A 76 6.87 -10.32 -11.51
N GLU A 77 6.62 -10.99 -12.62
CA GLU A 77 7.49 -12.06 -13.10
C GLU A 77 8.79 -11.42 -13.57
N ALA A 78 9.86 -11.62 -12.81
CA ALA A 78 11.18 -11.22 -13.27
C ALA A 78 11.53 -12.11 -14.48
N SER A 79 11.41 -11.55 -15.69
CA SER A 79 11.98 -12.16 -16.90
C SER A 79 13.49 -12.29 -16.69
N GLY A 80 13.98 -13.52 -16.59
CA GLY A 80 15.39 -13.84 -16.41
C GLY A 80 15.63 -15.34 -16.42
N ASP A 81 16.16 -15.81 -17.55
CA ASP A 81 16.67 -17.14 -17.84
C ASP A 81 17.69 -17.61 -16.77
N GLY A 82 17.50 -18.84 -16.27
CA GLY A 82 18.49 -19.67 -15.56
C GLY A 82 19.16 -19.15 -14.29
N ASP A 83 18.52 -19.29 -13.12
CA ASP A 83 19.20 -19.80 -11.90
C ASP A 83 18.16 -20.22 -10.83
N GLU A 84 18.23 -21.46 -10.39
CA GLU A 84 17.23 -22.13 -9.57
C GLU A 84 17.48 -21.89 -8.07
N THR A 85 17.65 -20.64 -7.61
CA THR A 85 17.53 -20.33 -6.17
C THR A 85 17.08 -18.89 -5.92
N THR A 86 15.83 -18.74 -5.46
CA THR A 86 15.30 -17.59 -4.66
C THR A 86 14.69 -16.34 -5.32
N SER A 87 14.23 -16.37 -6.57
CA SER A 87 13.37 -15.29 -7.10
C SER A 87 11.87 -15.60 -6.91
N LYS A 88 11.38 -15.48 -5.67
CA LYS A 88 9.94 -15.56 -5.38
C LYS A 88 9.25 -14.33 -5.98
N ALA A 89 8.27 -14.54 -6.86
CA ALA A 89 7.49 -13.46 -7.48
C ALA A 89 6.94 -12.50 -6.40
N MET A 90 7.33 -11.23 -6.48
CA MET A 90 6.96 -10.24 -5.48
C MET A 90 5.57 -9.67 -5.83
N PRO A 91 4.58 -9.75 -4.92
CA PRO A 91 3.28 -9.17 -5.18
C PRO A 91 3.39 -7.64 -5.17
N GLN A 92 2.83 -7.03 -6.21
CA GLN A 92 2.65 -5.59 -6.36
C GLN A 92 1.14 -5.27 -6.37
N PHE A 93 0.77 -4.20 -5.69
CA PHE A 93 -0.61 -3.74 -5.56
C PHE A 93 -0.80 -2.47 -6.37
N GLN A 94 -1.84 -2.44 -7.20
CA GLN A 94 -2.23 -1.28 -8.00
C GLN A 94 -3.67 -0.88 -7.72
N VAL A 95 -3.92 0.43 -7.67
CA VAL A 95 -5.27 0.99 -7.56
C VAL A 95 -5.91 1.08 -8.94
N VAL A 96 -7.13 0.57 -9.04
CA VAL A 96 -8.05 0.86 -10.15
C VAL A 96 -9.16 1.75 -9.60
N ASP A 97 -9.27 2.95 -10.14
CA ASP A 97 -10.20 3.97 -9.66
C ASP A 97 -11.20 4.32 -10.74
N ASP A 98 -12.39 3.71 -10.64
CA ASP A 98 -13.44 3.82 -11.64
C ASP A 98 -14.02 5.25 -11.72
N LEU A 99 -13.74 6.11 -10.72
CA LEU A 99 -14.13 7.52 -10.71
C LEU A 99 -13.11 8.44 -11.42
N LEU A 100 -11.91 7.95 -11.73
CA LEU A 100 -10.86 8.70 -12.43
C LEU A 100 -10.68 8.30 -13.89
N VAL A 101 -11.33 7.22 -14.35
CA VAL A 101 -11.28 6.79 -15.76
C VAL A 101 -12.08 7.79 -16.62
N ASP A 102 -11.40 8.40 -17.58
CA ASP A 102 -11.79 9.57 -18.35
C ASP A 102 -13.23 9.59 -18.93
N GLY A 103 -13.96 10.65 -18.58
CA GLY A 103 -14.66 11.50 -19.56
C GLY A 103 -16.03 11.09 -20.13
N VAL A 104 -16.51 9.86 -20.01
CA VAL A 104 -17.70 9.41 -20.80
C VAL A 104 -18.97 9.09 -19.99
N HIS A 105 -18.92 9.09 -18.66
CA HIS A 105 -20.14 8.92 -17.85
C HIS A 105 -20.26 9.96 -16.74
N MET A 106 -20.40 11.23 -17.16
CA MET A 106 -20.92 12.31 -16.33
C MET A 106 -22.45 12.20 -16.20
N ASP A 107 -22.94 11.05 -15.74
CA ASP A 107 -24.23 11.04 -15.09
C ASP A 107 -23.98 11.53 -13.68
N PRO A 108 -24.33 12.77 -13.30
CA PRO A 108 -24.08 13.25 -11.93
C PRO A 108 -24.85 12.43 -10.89
N THR A 109 -25.83 11.63 -11.29
CA THR A 109 -26.50 10.59 -10.47
C THR A 109 -25.58 9.43 -10.11
N ALA A 110 -24.42 9.31 -10.77
CA ALA A 110 -23.48 8.21 -10.61
C ALA A 110 -22.57 8.27 -9.39
N ASP A 111 -22.39 9.46 -8.79
CA ASP A 111 -21.42 9.66 -7.71
C ASP A 111 -22.01 9.15 -6.37
N PRO A 112 -21.46 8.06 -5.79
CA PRO A 112 -21.99 7.45 -4.57
C PRO A 112 -22.01 8.37 -3.36
N ILE A 113 -21.21 9.45 -3.35
CA ILE A 113 -21.24 10.41 -2.23
C ILE A 113 -22.60 11.13 -2.13
N ARG A 114 -23.38 11.17 -3.22
CA ARG A 114 -24.71 11.78 -3.26
C ARG A 114 -25.77 10.95 -2.54
N TRP A 115 -25.55 9.66 -2.29
CA TRP A 115 -26.47 8.83 -1.50
C TRP A 115 -26.65 9.36 -0.07
N PHE A 116 -25.64 10.03 0.48
CA PHE A 116 -25.65 10.51 1.86
C PHE A 116 -26.22 11.92 2.04
N ALA A 117 -26.01 12.80 1.07
CA ALA A 117 -26.34 14.23 1.16
C ALA A 117 -27.26 14.75 0.04
N GLY A 118 -27.66 13.88 -0.90
CA GLY A 118 -28.46 14.24 -2.06
C GLY A 118 -27.68 15.05 -3.10
N VAL A 119 -28.39 15.95 -3.78
CA VAL A 119 -27.87 16.71 -4.93
C VAL A 119 -26.71 17.63 -4.54
N LEU A 120 -26.79 18.28 -3.36
CA LEU A 120 -25.80 19.23 -2.87
C LEU A 120 -24.91 18.60 -1.79
N VAL A 121 -23.76 18.11 -2.21
CA VAL A 121 -22.80 17.46 -1.32
C VAL A 121 -21.98 18.53 -0.57
N PRO A 122 -21.98 18.54 0.78
CA PRO A 122 -21.19 19.48 1.55
C PRO A 122 -19.70 19.41 1.21
N ALA A 123 -19.04 20.57 1.14
CA ALA A 123 -17.60 20.64 0.83
C ALA A 123 -16.73 19.87 1.85
N SER A 124 -17.13 19.85 3.13
CA SER A 124 -16.46 19.04 4.15
C SER A 124 -16.58 17.54 3.87
N LEU A 125 -17.70 17.07 3.31
CA LEU A 125 -17.88 15.66 2.97
C LEU A 125 -16.99 15.26 1.79
N ARG A 126 -16.90 16.12 0.77
CA ARG A 126 -15.96 15.91 -0.35
C ARG A 126 -14.51 15.91 0.12
N ARG A 127 -14.13 16.81 1.03
CA ARG A 127 -12.79 16.80 1.65
C ARG A 127 -12.53 15.54 2.46
N ALA A 128 -13.53 15.03 3.17
CA ALA A 128 -13.42 13.76 3.89
C ALA A 128 -13.17 12.60 2.92
N GLN A 129 -13.98 12.50 1.85
CA GLN A 129 -13.80 11.47 0.80
C GLN A 129 -12.42 11.55 0.14
N ALA A 130 -11.96 12.74 -0.26
CA ALA A 130 -10.63 12.93 -0.84
C ALA A 130 -9.52 12.49 0.14
N SER A 131 -9.68 12.80 1.43
CA SER A 131 -8.73 12.38 2.47
C SER A 131 -8.70 10.86 2.63
N PHE A 132 -9.85 10.19 2.66
CA PHE A 132 -9.92 8.72 2.73
C PHE A 132 -9.39 8.03 1.47
N ARG A 133 -9.66 8.58 0.28
CA ARG A 133 -9.10 8.07 -0.97
C ARG A 133 -7.58 8.16 -0.95
N ARG A 134 -7.03 9.30 -0.52
CA ARG A 134 -5.59 9.46 -0.29
C ARG A 134 -5.06 8.42 0.71
N SER A 135 -5.78 8.14 1.80
CA SER A 135 -5.39 7.10 2.76
C SER A 135 -5.28 5.72 2.09
N ILE A 136 -6.20 5.37 1.19
CA ILE A 136 -6.15 4.08 0.48
C ILE A 136 -4.91 4.01 -0.43
N HIS A 137 -4.61 5.07 -1.18
CA HIS A 137 -3.38 5.13 -1.99
C HIS A 137 -2.11 4.99 -1.13
N LEU A 138 -2.07 5.68 0.02
CA LEU A 138 -0.95 5.58 0.95
C LEU A 138 -0.79 4.16 1.51
N SER A 139 -1.89 3.51 1.91
CA SER A 139 -1.88 2.11 2.37
C SER A 139 -1.36 1.13 1.31
N ILE A 140 -1.66 1.38 0.04
CA ILE A 140 -1.19 0.53 -1.06
C ILE A 140 0.29 0.74 -1.34
N ASN A 141 0.76 1.98 -1.32
CA ASN A 141 2.19 2.28 -1.38
C ASN A 141 2.94 1.64 -0.21
N LEU A 142 2.33 1.66 0.99
CA LEU A 142 2.87 1.01 2.17
C LEU A 142 2.94 -0.51 2.00
N ALA A 143 1.89 -1.14 1.48
CA ALA A 143 1.88 -2.57 1.18
C ALA A 143 2.98 -2.95 0.17
N ASN A 144 3.17 -2.16 -0.88
CA ASN A 144 4.24 -2.35 -1.87
C ASN A 144 5.65 -2.20 -1.26
N LEU A 145 5.86 -1.21 -0.39
CA LEU A 145 7.15 -1.07 0.29
C LEU A 145 7.39 -2.16 1.31
N ARG A 146 6.34 -2.67 1.97
CA ARG A 146 6.43 -3.81 2.89
C ARG A 146 6.83 -5.08 2.15
N THR A 147 6.31 -5.34 0.96
CA THR A 147 6.74 -6.49 0.15
C THR A 147 8.20 -6.37 -0.28
N LYS A 148 8.63 -5.16 -0.69
CA LYS A 148 10.04 -4.86 -0.99
C LYS A 148 10.95 -5.06 0.23
N LEU A 149 10.53 -4.56 1.39
CA LEU A 149 11.26 -4.70 2.64
C LEU A 149 11.44 -6.18 3.00
N GLU A 150 10.37 -6.97 2.94
CA GLU A 150 10.40 -8.40 3.23
C GLU A 150 11.38 -9.15 2.30
N ALA A 151 11.35 -8.84 0.99
CA ALA A 151 12.28 -9.42 0.03
C ALA A 151 13.75 -9.07 0.37
N SER A 152 14.02 -7.81 0.72
CA SER A 152 15.37 -7.38 1.13
C SER A 152 15.83 -8.06 2.43
N SER A 153 14.94 -8.25 3.41
CA SER A 153 15.23 -8.97 4.66
C SER A 153 15.62 -10.42 4.40
N GLN A 154 14.89 -11.08 3.50
CA GLN A 154 15.17 -12.48 3.13
C GLN A 154 16.51 -12.60 2.43
N ARG A 155 16.80 -11.71 1.46
CA ARG A 155 18.08 -11.69 0.76
C ARG A 155 19.25 -11.40 1.71
N LEU A 156 19.12 -10.44 2.63
CA LEU A 156 20.15 -10.17 3.65
C LEU A 156 20.40 -11.39 4.53
N ARG A 157 19.34 -12.08 4.98
CA ARG A 157 19.46 -13.27 5.80
C ARG A 157 20.22 -14.39 5.08
N ILE A 158 19.94 -14.60 3.79
CA ILE A 158 20.64 -15.60 2.97
C ILE A 158 22.12 -15.24 2.84
N LEU A 159 22.44 -13.99 2.48
CA LEU A 159 23.82 -13.53 2.31
C LEU A 159 24.64 -13.61 3.60
N ILE A 160 24.04 -13.23 4.74
CA ILE A 160 24.69 -13.29 6.06
C ILE A 160 24.99 -14.75 6.44
N ASN A 161 24.04 -15.67 6.21
CA ASN A 161 24.23 -17.09 6.49
C ASN A 161 25.30 -17.72 5.58
N ALA A 162 25.27 -17.41 4.28
CA ALA A 162 26.28 -17.88 3.32
C ALA A 162 27.69 -17.41 3.70
N ARG A 163 27.83 -16.15 4.13
CA ARG A 163 29.08 -15.60 4.65
C ARG A 163 29.55 -16.30 5.92
N GLY A 164 28.63 -16.66 6.81
CA GLY A 164 28.92 -17.42 8.04
C GLY A 164 29.52 -18.80 7.74
N ASN A 165 28.95 -19.52 6.78
CA ASN A 165 29.43 -20.85 6.39
C ASN A 165 30.82 -20.80 5.75
N GLN A 166 31.09 -19.81 4.88
CA GLN A 166 32.41 -19.65 4.25
C GLN A 166 33.55 -19.44 5.25
N LYS A 167 33.29 -18.71 6.35
CA LYS A 167 34.28 -18.51 7.42
C LYS A 167 34.56 -19.78 8.22
N SER A 168 33.59 -20.68 8.34
CA SER A 168 33.78 -21.99 8.98
C SER A 168 34.66 -22.88 8.12
N ASP A 169 34.35 -22.97 6.82
CA ASP A 169 35.09 -23.82 5.87
C ASP A 169 36.56 -23.38 5.74
N ASP A 170 36.83 -22.07 5.69
CA ASP A 170 38.21 -21.55 5.67
C ASP A 170 38.96 -21.85 6.97
N ALA A 171 38.29 -21.80 8.13
CA ALA A 171 38.91 -22.12 9.42
C ALA A 171 39.27 -23.62 9.53
N ASP A 172 38.44 -24.49 8.98
CA ASP A 172 38.68 -25.94 8.94
C ASP A 172 39.82 -26.29 7.97
N LEU A 173 39.90 -25.62 6.81
CA LEU A 173 41.01 -25.77 5.86
C LEU A 173 42.36 -25.31 6.43
N LEU A 174 42.37 -24.22 7.20
CA LEU A 174 43.58 -23.74 7.88
C LEU A 174 44.04 -24.70 8.98
N ASN A 175 43.12 -25.29 9.75
CA ASN A 175 43.44 -26.30 10.75
C ASN A 175 43.96 -27.61 10.15
N LEU A 176 43.49 -28.00 8.96
CA LEU A 176 43.97 -29.19 8.26
C LEU A 176 45.37 -29.01 7.67
N ARG A 177 45.73 -27.80 7.21
CA ARG A 177 47.05 -27.49 6.67
C ARG A 177 48.14 -27.31 7.75
N ALA A 178 47.74 -27.10 9.00
CA ALA A 178 48.64 -26.91 10.14
C ALA A 178 49.03 -28.21 10.86
N LYS A 179 48.49 -29.37 10.43
CA LYS A 179 48.87 -30.72 10.88
C LYS A 179 49.73 -31.42 9.83
#